data_AF-A0A6M3X5Q4-F1
#
_entry.id   AF-A0A6M3X5Q4-F1
#
_cell.length_a   1.000
_cell.length_b   1.000
_cell.length_c   1.000
_cell.angle_alpha   90.00
_cell.angle_beta   90.00
_cell.angle_gamma   90.00
#
_symmetry.space_group_name_H-M   'P 1'
#
loop_
_entity.id
_entity.type
_entity.pdbx_description
1 polymer ?
#
loop_
_entity_poly.entity_id
_entity_poly.type
_entity_poly.pdbx_seq_one_letter_code
_entity_poly.pdbx_strand_id
1 'polypeptide(L)'
;MNKIDIQRKRNDIRRLFKHSSGIHVNCIRINTGNTEEHERAKFDLCWRLQKLGHHFITEAEFEKGGRADLVNLDLGKCYEIVKSEGKKSIQLKQTKYPLPIEVFEI
;
A
#
# COMPACT_ATOMS: atom_id res chain seq x y z
N MET A 1 8.34 20.54 -1.31
CA MET A 1 9.35 19.78 -0.54
C MET A 1 10.54 19.52 -1.44
N ASN A 2 11.78 19.64 -0.98
CA ASN A 2 12.94 19.35 -1.82
C ASN A 2 13.02 17.83 -2.09
N LYS A 3 13.68 17.41 -3.18
CA LYS A 3 13.91 16.00 -3.54
C LYS A 3 14.52 15.20 -2.38
N ILE A 4 15.40 15.81 -1.60
CA ILE A 4 16.02 15.19 -0.42
C ILE A 4 14.98 14.88 0.66
N ASP A 5 14.09 15.81 0.95
CA ASP A 5 13.06 15.63 1.98
C ASP A 5 12.05 14.56 1.57
N ILE A 6 11.69 14.53 0.28
CA ILE A 6 10.81 13.48 -0.27
C ILE A 6 11.47 12.12 -0.09
N GLN A 7 12.76 12.00 -0.40
CA GLN A 7 13.48 10.75 -0.24
C GLN A 7 13.61 10.33 1.24
N ARG A 8 13.85 11.28 2.15
CA ARG A 8 13.84 11.03 3.60
C ARG A 8 12.50 10.49 4.06
N LYS A 9 11.40 11.17 3.69
CA LYS A 9 10.04 10.73 3.99
C LYS A 9 9.77 9.31 3.50
N ARG A 10 10.12 9.01 2.24
CA ARG A 10 9.98 7.65 1.67
C ARG A 10 10.76 6.63 2.47
N ASN A 11 11.99 6.93 2.87
CA ASN A 11 12.83 6.03 3.66
C ASN A 11 12.24 5.79 5.06
N ASP A 12 11.73 6.83 5.71
CA ASP A 12 11.10 6.70 7.03
C ASP A 12 9.84 5.85 6.97
N ILE A 13 9.01 6.03 5.95
CA ILE A 13 7.84 5.17 5.70
C ILE A 13 8.28 3.73 5.42
N ARG A 14 9.34 3.53 4.62
CA ARG A 14 9.83 2.17 4.29
C ARG A 14 10.26 1.38 5.53
N ARG A 15 10.76 2.03 6.58
CA ARG A 15 11.16 1.41 7.85
C ARG A 15 10.00 0.84 8.66
N LEU A 16 8.76 1.15 8.30
CA LEU A 16 7.57 0.60 8.94
C LEU A 16 7.28 -0.85 8.50
N PHE A 17 7.90 -1.28 7.39
CA PHE A 17 7.63 -2.55 6.74
C PHE A 17 8.77 -3.55 6.92
N LYS A 18 8.41 -4.84 6.85
CA LYS A 18 9.38 -5.92 6.87
C LYS A 18 10.33 -5.80 5.67
N HIS A 19 11.61 -5.68 5.97
CA HIS A 19 12.68 -5.65 4.97
C HIS A 19 13.10 -7.05 4.52
N SER A 20 12.12 -7.87 4.12
CA SER A 20 12.41 -9.14 3.45
C SER A 20 12.82 -8.89 1.99
N SER A 21 13.39 -9.91 1.34
CA SER A 21 13.66 -9.88 -0.11
C SER A 21 12.41 -9.61 -0.97
N GLY A 22 11.22 -9.61 -0.35
CA GLY A 22 9.96 -9.35 -1.01
C GLY A 22 9.60 -7.88 -1.22
N ILE A 23 10.25 -6.93 -0.56
CA ILE A 23 9.83 -5.53 -0.64
C ILE A 23 10.43 -4.83 -1.85
N HIS A 24 9.62 -4.59 -2.88
CA HIS A 24 10.03 -3.89 -4.10
C HIS A 24 9.23 -2.61 -4.28
N VAL A 25 9.93 -1.51 -4.58
CA VAL A 25 9.31 -0.22 -4.88
C VAL A 25 8.91 -0.20 -6.36
N ASN A 26 7.73 0.33 -6.65
CA ASN A 26 7.15 0.45 -8.00
C ASN A 26 7.06 -0.88 -8.76
N CYS A 27 6.81 -1.95 -8.02
CA CYS A 27 6.63 -3.29 -8.55
C CYS A 27 5.23 -3.77 -8.16
N ILE A 28 4.49 -4.29 -9.13
CA ILE A 28 3.16 -4.84 -8.90
C ILE A 28 3.31 -6.34 -8.67
N ARG A 29 3.01 -6.79 -7.45
CA ARG A 29 3.00 -8.22 -7.13
C ARG A 29 1.61 -8.79 -7.32
N ILE A 30 1.53 -9.76 -8.24
CA ILE A 30 0.33 -10.55 -8.46
C ILE A 30 0.24 -11.61 -7.37
N ASN A 31 -0.88 -11.64 -6.67
CA ASN A 31 -1.19 -12.67 -5.68
C ASN A 31 -2.35 -13.53 -6.19
N THR A 32 -2.08 -14.77 -6.57
CA THR A 32 -3.09 -15.70 -7.11
C THR A 32 -4.14 -16.14 -6.09
N GLY A 33 -3.95 -15.83 -4.80
CA GLY A 33 -4.97 -16.01 -3.77
C GLY A 33 -6.04 -14.91 -3.74
N ASN A 34 -5.82 -13.80 -4.44
CA ASN A 34 -6.82 -12.73 -4.59
C ASN A 34 -7.72 -12.99 -5.81
N THR A 35 -8.89 -12.37 -5.85
CA THR A 35 -9.74 -12.44 -7.05
C THR A 35 -9.16 -11.59 -8.17
N GLU A 36 -9.55 -11.91 -9.41
CA GLU A 36 -9.10 -11.15 -10.58
C GLU A 36 -9.47 -9.66 -10.47
N GLU A 37 -10.67 -9.35 -9.97
CA GLU A 37 -11.11 -7.96 -9.79
C GLU A 37 -10.22 -7.20 -8.80
N HIS A 38 -9.80 -7.86 -7.72
CA HIS A 38 -8.89 -7.28 -6.72
C HIS A 38 -7.52 -6.98 -7.32
N GLU A 39 -6.96 -7.91 -8.10
CA GLU A 39 -5.68 -7.71 -8.78
C GLU A 39 -5.75 -6.62 -9.85
N ARG A 40 -6.85 -6.55 -10.61
CA ARG A 40 -7.09 -5.46 -11.59
C ARG A 40 -7.17 -4.10 -10.92
N ALA A 41 -7.93 -3.98 -9.84
CA ALA A 41 -8.04 -2.73 -9.09
C ALA A 41 -6.69 -2.29 -8.49
N LYS A 42 -5.89 -3.25 -8.02
CA LYS A 42 -4.52 -2.98 -7.54
C LYS A 42 -3.64 -2.44 -8.67
N PHE A 43 -3.70 -3.07 -9.85
CA PHE A 43 -2.98 -2.60 -11.03
C PHE A 43 -3.38 -1.17 -11.39
N ASP A 44 -4.68 -0.86 -11.44
CA ASP A 44 -5.19 0.47 -11.77
C ASP A 44 -4.71 1.53 -10.78
N LEU A 45 -4.72 1.23 -9.48
CA LEU A 45 -4.18 2.11 -8.45
C LEU A 45 -2.68 2.34 -8.63
N CYS A 46 -1.90 1.28 -8.82
CA CYS A 46 -0.46 1.38 -9.09
C CYS A 46 -0.18 2.27 -10.30
N TRP A 47 -0.92 2.05 -11.39
CA TRP A 47 -0.78 2.83 -12.61
C TRP A 47 -1.08 4.31 -12.41
N ARG A 48 -2.16 4.64 -11.69
CA ARG A 48 -2.51 6.02 -11.32
C ARG A 48 -1.40 6.68 -10.51
N LEU A 49 -0.87 5.98 -9.50
CA LEU A 49 0.22 6.51 -8.66
C LEU A 49 1.51 6.72 -9.46
N GLN A 50 1.86 5.78 -10.33
CA GLN A 50 3.03 5.90 -11.20
C GLN A 50 2.91 7.09 -12.14
N LYS A 51 1.73 7.33 -12.73
CA LYS A 51 1.46 8.52 -13.57
C LYS A 51 1.60 9.83 -12.80
N LEU A 52 1.30 9.84 -11.51
CA LEU A 52 1.52 10.99 -10.63
C LEU A 52 2.97 11.15 -10.17
N GLY A 53 3.87 10.22 -10.54
CA GLY A 53 5.27 10.21 -10.11
C GLY A 53 5.48 9.76 -8.66
N HIS A 54 4.47 9.15 -8.04
CA HIS A 54 4.57 8.62 -6.68
C HIS A 54 5.24 7.26 -6.64
N HIS A 55 5.98 7.00 -5.56
CA HIS A 55 6.54 5.69 -5.28
C HIS A 55 5.56 4.87 -4.43
N PHE A 56 5.45 3.59 -4.74
CA PHE A 56 4.56 2.68 -4.02
C PHE A 56 5.17 1.32 -3.75
N ILE A 57 4.55 0.57 -2.83
CA ILE A 57 4.84 -0.83 -2.51
C ILE A 57 3.51 -1.57 -2.48
N THR A 58 3.41 -2.71 -3.16
CA THR A 58 2.23 -3.60 -3.09
C THR A 58 2.44 -4.70 -2.04
N GLU A 59 1.36 -5.17 -1.43
CA GLU A 59 1.38 -6.27 -0.44
C GLU A 59 2.34 -5.97 0.72
N ALA A 60 2.32 -4.73 1.20
CA ALA A 60 3.29 -4.22 2.16
C ALA A 60 2.97 -4.75 3.56
N GLU A 61 3.81 -5.67 4.05
CA GLU A 61 3.71 -6.22 5.41
C GLU A 61 4.41 -5.31 6.43
N PHE A 62 3.68 -4.90 7.45
CA PHE A 62 4.24 -4.13 8.56
C PHE A 62 5.08 -5.02 9.49
N GLU A 63 6.11 -4.44 10.12
CA GLU A 63 6.93 -5.13 11.12
C GLU A 63 6.08 -5.68 12.29
N LYS A 64 5.06 -4.91 12.71
CA LYS A 64 4.13 -5.29 13.79
C LYS A 64 2.97 -6.17 13.33
N GLY A 65 3.01 -6.66 12.08
CA GLY A 65 1.98 -7.48 11.48
C GLY A 65 0.88 -6.70 10.77
N GLY A 66 0.12 -7.41 9.95
CA GLY A 66 -0.81 -6.82 8.99
C GLY A 66 -0.14 -6.55 7.64
N ARG A 67 -0.94 -6.60 6.57
CA ARG A 67 -0.50 -6.42 5.20
C ARG A 67 -1.46 -5.49 4.47
N ALA A 68 -0.95 -4.35 4.01
CA ALA A 68 -1.70 -3.43 3.17
C ALA A 68 -1.62 -3.85 1.70
N ASP A 69 -2.71 -3.73 0.94
CA ASP A 69 -2.70 -4.05 -0.49
C ASP A 69 -1.71 -3.16 -1.25
N LEU A 70 -1.69 -1.87 -0.91
CA LEU A 70 -0.77 -0.91 -1.49
C LEU A 70 -0.41 0.20 -0.48
N VAL A 71 0.81 0.70 -0.54
CA VAL A 71 1.27 1.87 0.22
C VAL A 71 1.90 2.89 -0.71
N ASN A 72 1.43 4.13 -0.63
CA ASN A 72 2.06 5.27 -1.27
C ASN A 72 3.11 5.89 -0.33
N LEU A 73 4.38 5.82 -0.74
CA LEU A 73 5.53 6.28 0.05
C LEU A 73 5.70 7.81 0.03
N ASP A 74 5.13 8.50 -0.95
CA ASP A 74 5.19 9.95 -1.06
C ASP A 74 4.17 10.62 -0.15
N LEU A 75 2.97 10.05 -0.08
CA LEU A 75 1.90 10.55 0.78
C LEU A 75 1.99 9.98 2.20
N GLY A 76 2.48 8.74 2.37
CA GLY A 76 2.43 8.03 3.64
C GLY A 76 1.02 7.52 3.94
N LYS A 77 0.39 6.90 2.94
CA LYS A 77 -0.98 6.36 3.04
C LYS A 77 -1.02 4.91 2.58
N CYS A 78 -1.85 4.11 3.24
CA CYS A 78 -2.23 2.78 2.82
C CYS A 78 -3.49 2.84 1.97
N TYR A 79 -3.54 2.06 0.91
CA TYR A 79 -4.75 1.81 0.13
C TYR A 79 -5.17 0.36 0.36
N GLU A 80 -6.45 0.19 0.66
CA GLU A 80 -7.09 -1.09 0.95
C GLU A 80 -8.21 -1.31 -0.06
N ILE A 81 -8.11 -2.37 -0.85
CA ILE A 81 -9.09 -2.71 -1.87
C ILE A 81 -10.11 -3.64 -1.24
N VAL A 82 -11.37 -3.25 -1.25
CA VAL A 82 -12.43 -4.01 -0.58
C VAL A 82 -13.66 -4.14 -1.45
N LYS A 83 -14.33 -5.29 -1.30
CA LYS A 83 -15.74 -5.42 -1.69
C LYS A 83 -16.64 -4.79 -0.63
N SER A 84 -17.87 -4.45 -1.02
CA SER A 84 -18.88 -3.75 -0.21
C SER A 84 -19.10 -4.32 1.22
N GLU A 85 -18.84 -5.61 1.43
CA GLU A 85 -19.01 -6.30 2.72
C GLU A 85 -17.80 -6.16 3.70
N GLY A 86 -16.67 -5.59 3.26
CA GLY A 86 -15.38 -5.62 3.99
C GLY A 86 -15.22 -4.69 5.20
N LYS A 87 -16.26 -3.95 5.63
CA LYS A 87 -16.13 -2.81 6.56
C LYS A 87 -15.52 -3.14 7.94
N LYS A 88 -15.84 -4.31 8.51
CA LYS A 88 -15.31 -4.73 9.82
C LYS A 88 -13.79 -4.98 9.78
N SER A 89 -13.30 -5.54 8.68
CA SER A 89 -11.86 -5.79 8.48
C SER A 89 -11.08 -4.48 8.43
N ILE A 90 -11.63 -3.47 7.74
CA ILE A 90 -11.03 -2.14 7.64
C ILE A 90 -10.92 -1.44 8.99
N GLN A 91 -11.96 -1.49 9.82
CA GLN A 91 -11.90 -0.90 11.17
C GLN A 91 -10.78 -1.52 12.02
N LEU A 92 -10.59 -2.84 11.93
CA LEU A 92 -9.49 -3.51 12.62
C LEU A 92 -8.11 -3.13 12.05
N LYS A 93 -8.02 -2.89 10.74
CA LYS A 93 -6.77 -2.42 10.12
C LYS A 93 -6.45 -0.98 10.53
N GLN A 94 -7.46 -0.10 10.61
CA GLN A 94 -7.30 1.29 11.02
C GLN A 94 -6.70 1.45 12.43
N THR A 95 -6.99 0.52 13.34
CA THR A 95 -6.40 0.54 14.69
C THR A 95 -4.97 -0.02 14.75
N LYS A 96 -4.58 -0.83 13.76
CA LYS A 96 -3.27 -1.53 13.74
C LYS A 96 -2.24 -0.81 12.90
N TYR A 97 -2.65 -0.18 11.81
CA TYR A 97 -1.71 0.37 10.83
C TYR A 97 -1.11 1.68 11.34
N PRO A 98 0.21 1.87 11.25
CA PRO A 98 0.87 3.12 11.63
C PRO A 98 0.63 4.26 10.63
N LEU A 99 -0.10 3.99 9.54
CA LEU A 99 -0.41 4.95 8.48
C LEU A 99 -1.92 5.04 8.26
N PRO A 100 -2.43 6.22 7.85
CA PRO A 100 -3.82 6.39 7.46
C PRO A 100 -4.19 5.45 6.31
N ILE A 101 -5.41 4.92 6.38
CA ILE A 101 -5.99 4.01 5.39
C ILE A 101 -6.97 4.77 4.51
N GLU A 102 -6.84 4.57 3.20
CA GLU A 102 -7.79 4.99 2.18
C GLU A 102 -8.41 3.73 1.56
N VAL A 103 -9.74 3.67 1.52
CA VAL A 103 -10.48 2.50 1.05
C VAL A 103 -10.80 2.68 -0.43
N PHE A 104 -10.54 1.65 -1.22
CA PHE A 104 -10.89 1.58 -2.63
C PHE A 104 -11.93 0.48 -2.83
N GLU A 105 -13.19 0.87 -3.02
CA GLU A 105 -14.30 -0.07 -3.16
C GLU A 105 -14.39 -0.61 -4.61
N ILE A 106 -14.61 -1.92 -4.74
CA ILE A 106 -14.79 -2.65 -6.00
C ILE A 106 -16.04 -3.54 -5.99
#